data_AF-A0A969HZK9-F1
#
_entry.id   AF-A0A969HZK9-F1
#
_cell.length_a   1.000
_cell.length_b   1.000
_cell.length_c   1.000
_cell.angle_alpha   90.00
_cell.angle_beta   90.00
_cell.angle_gamma   90.00
#
_symmetry.space_group_name_H-M   'P 1'
#
loop_
_entity.id
_entity.type
_entity.pdbx_description
1 polymer ?
#
loop_
_entity_poly.entity_id
_entity_poly.type
_entity_poly.pdbx_seq_one_letter_code
_entity_poly.pdbx_strand_id
1 'polypeptide(L)'
;MNYELGAKTQFADRRVTLNVAAFYSDIEDLQGTADAGSCSSRVVFNVEEARSMGIEAELFARVSENWDLGLAITAVDAELRSSVTRVDNLGNTVVPAGLQKGKTPADRPQVPSVGSVGYNWAFGSSGFKGFANFTAQFVGSSFSQFTDAQTNFGVISNANIPGAARLIGFGAPNASTITFDAKLDEYTIGNLRFGFVKDLWEAAVVVNNVWDERAQLALDRERGRSARVGFITNMPRTYGVTVRRSF
;
A
#
# COMPACT_ATOMS: atom_id res chain seq x y z
N MET A 1 -5.43 -21.44 -12.17
CA MET A 1 -6.91 -21.59 -12.08
C MET A 1 -7.46 -20.59 -11.06
N ASN A 2 -8.69 -20.09 -11.22
CA ASN A 2 -9.29 -19.09 -10.32
C ASN A 2 -10.65 -19.56 -9.79
N TYR A 3 -10.86 -19.45 -8.49
CA TYR A 3 -12.10 -19.75 -7.78
C TYR A 3 -12.51 -18.55 -6.93
N GLU A 4 -13.79 -18.20 -6.95
CA GLU A 4 -14.34 -17.11 -6.13
C GLU A 4 -15.71 -17.53 -5.60
N LEU A 5 -15.96 -17.23 -4.33
CA LEU A 5 -17.23 -17.42 -3.68
C LEU A 5 -17.60 -16.13 -2.94
N GLY A 6 -18.74 -15.55 -3.27
CA GLY A 6 -19.18 -14.31 -2.66
C GLY A 6 -20.67 -14.22 -2.42
N ALA A 7 -21.03 -13.30 -1.54
CA ALA A 7 -22.40 -12.93 -1.21
C ALA A 7 -22.55 -11.41 -1.32
N LYS A 8 -23.63 -10.97 -1.97
CA LYS A 8 -24.05 -9.58 -2.03
C LYS A 8 -25.39 -9.47 -1.34
N THR A 9 -25.47 -8.68 -0.29
CA THR A 9 -26.65 -8.61 0.57
C THR A 9 -27.11 -7.18 0.76
N GLN A 10 -28.43 -6.99 0.79
CA GLN A 10 -29.06 -5.72 1.13
C GLN A 10 -30.15 -5.96 2.17
N PHE A 11 -30.14 -5.18 3.24
CA PHE A 11 -31.12 -5.30 4.32
C PHE A 11 -31.47 -3.92 4.90
N ALA A 12 -32.41 -3.90 5.85
CA ALA A 12 -32.98 -2.68 6.45
C ALA A 12 -33.50 -1.71 5.38
N ASP A 13 -34.46 -2.16 4.55
CA ASP A 13 -35.03 -1.36 3.45
C ASP A 13 -33.97 -0.79 2.49
N ARG A 14 -32.95 -1.61 2.18
CA ARG A 14 -31.81 -1.27 1.31
C ARG A 14 -30.91 -0.16 1.88
N ARG A 15 -30.97 0.10 3.19
CA ARG A 15 -30.09 1.07 3.86
C ARG A 15 -28.72 0.51 4.18
N VAL A 16 -28.58 -0.81 4.28
CA VAL A 16 -27.30 -1.48 4.48
C VAL A 16 -27.01 -2.40 3.31
N THR A 17 -25.83 -2.27 2.73
CA THR A 17 -25.27 -3.17 1.72
C THR A 17 -24.00 -3.79 2.31
N LEU A 18 -23.93 -5.11 2.31
CA LEU A 18 -22.74 -5.87 2.69
C LEU A 18 -22.40 -6.83 1.55
N ASN A 19 -21.21 -6.64 1.00
CA ASN A 19 -20.61 -7.54 0.03
C ASN A 19 -19.43 -8.23 0.70
N VAL A 20 -19.34 -9.55 0.57
CA VAL A 20 -18.20 -10.33 1.03
C VAL A 20 -17.84 -11.31 -0.05
N ALA A 21 -16.55 -11.46 -0.36
CA ALA A 21 -16.06 -12.49 -1.25
C ALA A 21 -14.80 -13.13 -0.66
N ALA A 22 -14.65 -14.42 -0.93
CA ALA A 22 -13.42 -15.14 -0.75
C ALA A 22 -12.94 -15.61 -2.12
N PHE A 23 -11.65 -15.49 -2.37
CA PHE A 23 -11.06 -15.86 -3.64
C PHE A 23 -9.82 -16.71 -3.45
N TYR A 24 -9.52 -17.50 -4.47
CA TYR A 24 -8.34 -18.33 -4.56
C TYR A 24 -7.89 -18.36 -6.02
N SER A 25 -6.62 -18.09 -6.26
CA SER A 25 -5.99 -18.03 -7.57
C SER A 25 -4.67 -18.80 -7.53
N ASP A 26 -4.56 -19.82 -8.38
CA ASP A 26 -3.28 -20.40 -8.80
C ASP A 26 -2.83 -19.68 -10.07
N ILE A 27 -1.64 -19.11 -10.01
CA ILE A 27 -1.01 -18.29 -11.04
C ILE A 27 0.18 -19.07 -11.58
N GLU A 28 0.18 -19.32 -12.88
CA GLU A 28 1.30 -19.93 -13.61
C GLU A 28 2.12 -18.86 -14.31
N ASP A 29 3.43 -19.09 -14.44
CA ASP A 29 4.37 -18.19 -15.14
C ASP A 29 4.29 -16.73 -14.69
N LEU A 30 4.22 -16.49 -13.38
CA LEU A 30 4.20 -15.14 -12.81
C LEU A 30 5.48 -14.39 -13.16
N GLN A 31 5.35 -13.24 -13.82
CA GLN A 31 6.50 -12.39 -14.16
C GLN A 31 7.04 -11.65 -12.91
N GLY A 32 8.10 -12.19 -12.33
CA GLY A 32 8.87 -11.56 -11.27
C GLY A 32 9.96 -10.66 -11.84
N THR A 33 9.93 -9.38 -11.48
CA THR A 33 11.00 -8.44 -11.87
C THR A 33 12.13 -8.47 -10.84
N ALA A 34 13.36 -8.51 -11.34
CA ALA A 34 14.60 -8.58 -10.59
C ALA A 34 15.52 -7.43 -10.98
N ASP A 35 16.06 -6.71 -10.00
CA ASP A 35 17.14 -5.75 -10.25
C ASP A 35 18.44 -6.52 -10.60
N ALA A 36 18.98 -6.27 -11.80
CA ALA A 36 20.26 -6.83 -12.26
C ALA A 36 21.45 -6.09 -11.63
N GLY A 37 21.62 -6.28 -10.32
CA GLY A 37 22.80 -5.87 -9.58
C GLY A 37 23.16 -4.39 -9.73
N SER A 38 24.43 -4.12 -10.05
CA SER A 38 25.03 -2.78 -10.05
C SER A 38 24.74 -1.94 -11.30
N CYS A 39 24.11 -2.50 -12.34
CA CYS A 39 23.93 -1.85 -13.63
C CYS A 39 22.65 -1.03 -13.76
N SER A 40 21.81 -0.96 -12.71
CA SER A 40 20.48 -0.33 -12.75
C SER A 40 19.58 -0.88 -13.88
N SER A 41 19.81 -2.14 -14.27
CA SER A 41 18.96 -2.86 -15.23
C SER A 41 17.93 -3.71 -14.50
N ARG A 42 16.80 -4.01 -15.15
CA ARG A 42 15.80 -4.95 -14.66
C ARG A 42 15.70 -6.16 -15.58
N VAL A 43 15.59 -7.34 -15.00
CA VAL A 43 15.40 -8.61 -15.70
C VAL A 43 14.08 -9.21 -15.22
N VAL A 44 13.33 -9.81 -16.12
CA VAL A 44 12.08 -10.49 -15.80
C VAL A 44 12.34 -11.99 -15.80
N PHE A 45 11.86 -12.67 -14.76
CA PHE A 45 11.86 -14.11 -14.63
C PHE A 45 10.42 -14.60 -14.53
N ASN A 46 10.11 -15.75 -15.12
CA ASN A 46 8.85 -16.42 -14.88
C ASN A 46 9.00 -17.33 -13.65
N VAL A 47 8.19 -17.08 -12.63
CA VAL A 47 8.00 -17.98 -11.51
C VAL A 47 6.91 -18.97 -11.91
N GLU A 48 7.28 -20.24 -12.02
CA GLU A 48 6.41 -21.30 -12.55
C GLU A 48 5.07 -21.40 -11.81
N GLU A 49 5.08 -21.28 -10.48
CA GLU A 49 3.87 -21.37 -9.66
C GLU A 49 3.83 -20.29 -8.59
N ALA A 50 2.71 -19.58 -8.51
CA ALA A 50 2.37 -18.66 -7.44
C ALA A 50 0.89 -18.80 -7.04
N ARG A 51 0.55 -18.33 -5.84
CA ARG A 51 -0.83 -18.35 -5.34
C ARG A 51 -1.20 -16.98 -4.80
N SER A 52 -2.45 -16.59 -5.00
CA SER A 52 -3.10 -15.50 -4.27
C SER A 52 -4.44 -15.97 -3.75
N MET A 53 -4.67 -15.88 -2.44
CA MET A 53 -5.98 -16.14 -1.85
C MET A 53 -6.33 -15.06 -0.85
N GLY A 54 -7.62 -14.87 -0.59
CA GLY A 54 -8.01 -13.84 0.37
C GLY A 54 -9.49 -13.73 0.57
N ILE A 55 -9.84 -12.77 1.41
CA ILE A 55 -11.20 -12.37 1.72
C ILE A 55 -11.27 -10.85 1.57
N GLU A 56 -12.33 -10.38 0.94
CA GLU A 56 -12.68 -8.97 0.86
C GLU A 56 -14.08 -8.75 1.41
N ALA A 57 -14.26 -7.62 2.09
CA ALA A 57 -15.53 -7.21 2.64
C ALA A 57 -15.74 -5.72 2.40
N GLU A 58 -16.92 -5.38 1.91
CA GLU A 58 -17.37 -4.01 1.72
C GLU A 58 -18.72 -3.82 2.42
N LEU A 59 -18.78 -2.83 3.29
CA LEU A 59 -19.98 -2.42 4.01
C LEU A 59 -20.28 -0.96 3.67
N PHE A 60 -21.52 -0.71 3.28
CA PHE A 60 -22.09 0.63 3.25
C PHE A 60 -23.38 0.65 4.05
N ALA A 61 -23.55 1.62 4.94
CA ALA A 61 -24.71 1.73 5.79
C ALA A 61 -25.17 3.19 5.95
N ARG A 62 -26.43 3.46 5.57
CA ARG A 62 -27.14 4.68 5.98
C ARG A 62 -27.75 4.44 7.35
N VAL A 63 -27.01 4.72 8.42
CA VAL A 63 -27.40 4.40 9.81
C VAL A 63 -28.61 5.20 10.27
N SER A 64 -28.72 6.45 9.81
CA SER A 64 -29.90 7.33 10.03
C SER A 64 -30.10 8.22 8.80
N GLU A 65 -31.02 9.18 8.86
CA GLU A 65 -31.15 10.23 7.84
C GLU A 65 -29.91 11.13 7.76
N ASN A 66 -29.09 11.13 8.83
CA ASN A 66 -27.96 12.03 8.98
C ASN A 66 -26.62 11.31 8.85
N TRP A 67 -26.54 10.02 9.19
CA TRP A 67 -25.28 9.28 9.28
C TRP A 67 -25.13 8.26 8.15
N ASP A 68 -24.02 8.37 7.43
CA ASP A 68 -23.55 7.39 6.45
C ASP A 68 -22.22 6.79 6.92
N LEU A 69 -22.08 5.47 6.82
CA LEU A 69 -20.86 4.73 7.13
C LEU A 69 -20.43 3.92 5.92
N GLY A 70 -19.13 3.86 5.68
CA GLY A 70 -18.51 3.00 4.68
C GLY A 70 -17.28 2.31 5.28
N LEU A 71 -17.06 1.07 4.90
CA LEU A 71 -15.89 0.31 5.26
C LEU A 71 -15.56 -0.65 4.12
N ALA A 72 -14.31 -0.69 3.68
CA ALA A 72 -13.80 -1.73 2.80
C ALA A 72 -12.49 -2.27 3.37
N ILE A 73 -12.37 -3.60 3.42
CA ILE A 73 -11.21 -4.31 3.97
C ILE A 73 -10.86 -5.46 3.04
N THR A 74 -9.58 -5.63 2.76
CA THR A 74 -9.09 -6.73 1.92
C THR A 74 -7.94 -7.43 2.62
N ALA A 75 -8.15 -8.67 3.05
CA ALA A 75 -7.13 -9.52 3.66
C ALA A 75 -6.69 -10.58 2.64
N VAL A 76 -5.43 -10.57 2.24
CA VAL A 76 -4.94 -11.43 1.16
C VAL A 76 -3.61 -12.03 1.57
N ASP A 77 -3.49 -13.31 1.33
CA ASP A 77 -2.27 -14.09 1.46
C ASP A 77 -1.83 -14.53 0.07
N ALA A 78 -0.67 -14.02 -0.34
CA ALA A 78 -0.07 -14.32 -1.62
C ALA A 78 1.33 -14.87 -1.40
N GLU A 79 1.72 -15.88 -2.18
CA GLU A 79 2.93 -16.65 -1.95
C GLU A 79 3.47 -17.22 -3.28
N LEU A 80 4.78 -17.16 -3.48
CA LEU A 80 5.45 -17.94 -4.53
C LEU A 80 5.46 -19.42 -4.14
N ARG A 81 4.98 -20.29 -5.03
CA ARG A 81 4.92 -21.75 -4.79
C ARG A 81 6.08 -22.51 -5.40
N SER A 82 6.80 -21.90 -6.33
CA SER A 82 8.10 -22.37 -6.84
C SER A 82 9.20 -21.32 -6.65
N SER A 83 10.45 -21.77 -6.75
CA SER A 83 11.63 -20.89 -6.74
C SER A 83 12.17 -20.77 -8.15
N VAL A 84 12.60 -19.57 -8.54
CA VAL A 84 13.47 -19.42 -9.72
C VAL A 84 14.87 -19.86 -9.30
N THR A 85 15.52 -20.70 -10.11
CA THR A 85 16.91 -21.13 -9.85
C THR A 85 17.79 -20.91 -11.08
N ARG A 86 19.06 -20.58 -10.83
CA ARG A 86 20.08 -20.43 -11.86
C ARG A 86 21.41 -20.97 -11.33
N VAL A 87 22.26 -21.49 -12.21
CA VAL A 87 23.65 -21.81 -11.88
C VAL A 87 24.54 -20.58 -12.15
N ASP A 88 25.29 -20.16 -11.14
CA ASP A 88 26.26 -19.07 -11.26
C ASP A 88 27.56 -19.51 -11.97
N ASN A 89 28.49 -18.57 -12.19
CA ASN A 89 29.77 -18.85 -12.86
C ASN A 89 30.71 -19.77 -12.05
N LEU A 90 30.38 -20.03 -10.78
CA LEU A 90 31.13 -20.90 -9.87
C LEU A 90 30.49 -22.29 -9.75
N GLY A 91 29.40 -22.55 -10.46
CA GLY A 91 28.67 -23.83 -10.44
C GLY A 91 27.66 -23.94 -9.29
N ASN A 92 27.39 -22.88 -8.54
CA ASN A 92 26.43 -22.91 -7.44
C ASN A 92 25.01 -22.60 -7.94
N THR A 93 24.02 -23.32 -7.41
CA THR A 93 22.61 -22.98 -7.60
C THR A 93 22.25 -21.77 -6.74
N VAL A 94 21.78 -20.70 -7.37
CA VAL A 94 21.36 -19.46 -6.73
C VAL A 94 19.90 -19.14 -7.08
N VAL A 95 19.22 -18.44 -6.17
CA VAL A 95 17.86 -17.91 -6.38
C VAL A 95 17.98 -16.42 -6.70
N PRO A 96 17.72 -15.99 -7.94
CA PRO A 96 17.83 -14.58 -8.29
C PRO A 96 16.76 -13.76 -7.58
N ALA A 97 17.15 -12.56 -7.14
CA ALA A 97 16.27 -11.51 -6.64
C ALA A 97 15.28 -11.91 -5.51
N GLY A 98 15.59 -12.97 -4.76
CA GLY A 98 14.72 -13.45 -3.70
C GLY A 98 13.42 -14.09 -4.19
N LEU A 99 13.33 -14.47 -5.47
CA LEU A 99 12.21 -15.23 -6.07
C LEU A 99 12.20 -16.68 -5.58
N GLN A 100 12.05 -16.84 -4.27
CA GLN A 100 12.10 -18.09 -3.55
C GLN A 100 10.68 -18.53 -3.18
N LYS A 101 10.43 -19.84 -3.25
CA LYS A 101 9.23 -20.47 -2.70
C LYS A 101 9.01 -20.02 -1.24
N GLY A 102 7.76 -19.71 -0.90
CA GLY A 102 7.38 -19.24 0.43
C GLY A 102 7.48 -17.73 0.62
N LYS A 103 7.98 -16.98 -0.37
CA LYS A 103 8.04 -15.52 -0.28
C LYS A 103 6.75 -14.89 -0.79
N THR A 104 6.29 -13.88 -0.05
CA THR A 104 5.13 -13.07 -0.43
C THR A 104 5.49 -12.13 -1.58
N PRO A 105 4.60 -11.95 -2.57
CA PRO A 105 4.77 -10.93 -3.60
C PRO A 105 5.01 -9.53 -3.05
N ALA A 106 5.83 -8.79 -3.78
CA ALA A 106 6.07 -7.37 -3.54
C ALA A 106 4.79 -6.53 -3.68
N ASP A 107 4.81 -5.32 -3.11
CA ASP A 107 3.72 -4.33 -3.21
C ASP A 107 2.36 -4.86 -2.76
N ARG A 108 2.38 -5.73 -1.75
CA ARG A 108 1.20 -6.31 -1.09
C ARG A 108 1.11 -5.80 0.35
N PRO A 109 0.52 -4.61 0.59
CA PRO A 109 0.16 -4.18 1.93
C PRO A 109 -0.64 -5.24 2.68
N GLN A 110 -0.31 -5.41 3.96
CA GLN A 110 -1.11 -6.27 4.82
C GLN A 110 -2.44 -5.59 5.13
N VAL A 111 -3.54 -6.31 4.89
CA VAL A 111 -4.91 -5.90 5.25
C VAL A 111 -5.25 -4.42 4.94
N PRO A 112 -5.03 -3.92 3.70
CA PRO A 112 -5.43 -2.57 3.34
C PRO A 112 -6.92 -2.37 3.64
N SER A 113 -7.22 -1.23 4.26
CA SER A 113 -8.56 -0.93 4.76
C SER A 113 -8.88 0.54 4.56
N VAL A 114 -10.12 0.85 4.24
CA VAL A 114 -10.61 2.24 4.21
C VAL A 114 -11.96 2.33 4.91
N GLY A 115 -12.08 3.28 5.83
CA GLY A 115 -13.32 3.63 6.50
C GLY A 115 -13.76 5.04 6.13
N SER A 116 -15.06 5.26 6.04
CA SER A 116 -15.64 6.59 5.83
C SER A 116 -16.83 6.81 6.74
N VAL A 117 -16.96 8.03 7.25
CA VAL A 117 -18.08 8.47 8.07
C VAL A 117 -18.57 9.81 7.52
N GLY A 118 -19.83 9.84 7.10
CA GLY A 118 -20.54 11.03 6.67
C GLY A 118 -21.59 11.42 7.70
N TYR A 119 -21.68 12.71 8.01
CA TYR A 119 -22.74 13.28 8.82
C TYR A 119 -23.32 14.51 8.13
N ASN A 120 -24.64 14.55 7.98
CA ASN A 120 -25.38 15.66 7.39
C ASN A 120 -26.40 16.18 8.40
N TRP A 121 -26.52 17.50 8.56
CA TRP A 121 -27.53 18.08 9.45
C TRP A 121 -28.16 19.33 8.84
N ALA A 122 -29.40 19.62 9.23
CA ALA A 122 -30.14 20.79 8.78
C ALA A 122 -30.33 21.76 9.94
N PHE A 123 -30.14 23.06 9.69
CA PHE A 123 -30.31 24.10 10.70
C PHE A 123 -31.76 24.62 10.70
N GLY A 124 -32.68 23.84 11.25
CA GLY A 124 -34.09 24.21 11.35
C GLY A 124 -34.70 24.59 10.00
N SER A 125 -35.55 25.62 9.98
CA SER A 125 -36.22 26.14 8.77
C SER A 125 -35.38 27.12 7.94
N SER A 126 -34.11 27.35 8.27
CA SER A 126 -33.27 28.39 7.65
C SER A 126 -32.78 28.06 6.23
N GLY A 127 -33.02 26.84 5.75
CA GLY A 127 -32.51 26.33 4.47
C GLY A 127 -31.02 25.97 4.46
N PHE A 128 -30.29 26.23 5.56
CA PHE A 128 -28.90 25.82 5.70
C PHE A 128 -28.77 24.32 5.99
N LYS A 129 -27.87 23.67 5.27
CA LYS A 129 -27.45 22.28 5.51
C LYS A 129 -25.96 22.25 5.80
N GLY A 130 -25.56 21.58 6.86
CA GLY A 130 -24.17 21.29 7.16
C GLY A 130 -23.83 19.84 6.79
N PHE A 131 -22.58 19.60 6.45
CA PHE A 131 -22.05 18.26 6.26
C PHE A 131 -20.62 18.14 6.80
N ALA A 132 -20.28 16.93 7.22
CA ALA A 132 -18.94 16.53 7.61
C ALA A 132 -18.68 15.13 7.05
N ASN A 133 -17.52 14.94 6.42
CA ASN A 133 -17.09 13.65 5.91
C ASN A 133 -15.68 13.39 6.39
N PHE A 134 -15.48 12.25 7.02
CA PHE A 134 -14.18 11.76 7.45
C PHE A 134 -13.87 10.47 6.71
N THR A 135 -12.63 10.33 6.25
CA THR A 135 -12.11 9.08 5.66
C THR A 135 -10.82 8.72 6.36
N ALA A 136 -10.60 7.44 6.62
CA ALA A 136 -9.35 6.92 7.15
C ALA A 136 -8.93 5.72 6.30
N GLN A 137 -7.73 5.79 5.74
CA GLN A 137 -7.12 4.72 4.97
C GLN A 137 -5.96 4.14 5.78
N PHE A 138 -6.02 2.84 6.08
CA PHE A 138 -4.94 2.07 6.65
C PHE A 138 -4.25 1.26 5.56
N VAL A 139 -2.93 1.31 5.53
CA VAL A 139 -2.06 0.52 4.65
C VAL A 139 -1.09 -0.23 5.55
N GLY A 140 -1.21 -1.56 5.60
CA GLY A 140 -0.31 -2.37 6.41
C GLY A 140 1.09 -2.47 5.81
N SER A 141 2.02 -2.93 6.64
CA SER A 141 3.43 -3.05 6.28
C SER A 141 3.65 -3.93 5.05
N SER A 142 4.66 -3.61 4.24
CA SER A 142 4.98 -4.35 3.02
C SER A 142 6.43 -4.18 2.57
N PHE A 143 6.84 -4.92 1.54
CA PHE A 143 8.11 -4.75 0.85
C PHE A 143 7.84 -4.25 -0.57
N SER A 144 8.67 -3.31 -1.06
CA SER A 144 8.54 -2.80 -2.43
C SER A 144 8.97 -3.81 -3.49
N GLN A 145 9.89 -4.73 -3.18
CA GLN A 145 10.32 -5.80 -4.08
C GLN A 145 10.66 -7.09 -3.32
N PHE A 146 10.68 -8.24 -4.02
CA PHE A 146 11.05 -9.55 -3.45
C PHE A 146 12.45 -9.57 -2.81
N THR A 147 13.39 -8.82 -3.40
CA THR A 147 14.75 -8.68 -2.89
C THR A 147 14.82 -8.07 -1.50
N ASP A 148 13.81 -7.31 -1.11
CA ASP A 148 13.88 -6.41 0.04
C ASP A 148 13.71 -7.20 1.34
N ALA A 149 13.05 -8.34 1.23
CA ALA A 149 12.89 -9.33 2.27
C ALA A 149 14.10 -10.27 2.43
N GLN A 150 15.20 -10.05 1.67
CA GLN A 150 16.42 -10.83 1.80
C GLN A 150 17.23 -10.41 3.03
N THR A 151 17.99 -11.36 3.59
CA THR A 151 18.88 -11.08 4.72
C THR A 151 19.90 -10.00 4.36
N ASN A 152 20.12 -9.07 5.29
CA ASN A 152 21.03 -7.92 5.13
C ASN A 152 20.66 -6.99 3.96
N PHE A 153 19.42 -7.01 3.45
CA PHE A 153 19.01 -6.08 2.41
C PHE A 153 19.10 -4.61 2.88
N GLY A 154 18.80 -4.36 4.15
CA GLY A 154 18.96 -3.04 4.77
C GLY A 154 20.40 -2.60 5.02
N VAL A 155 21.42 -3.37 4.63
CA VAL A 155 22.83 -3.10 4.98
C VAL A 155 23.63 -2.65 3.76
N ILE A 156 24.40 -1.58 3.91
CA ILE A 156 25.39 -1.09 2.93
C ILE A 156 26.73 -1.01 3.66
N SER A 157 27.75 -1.74 3.22
CA SER A 157 29.03 -1.79 3.95
C SER A 157 30.24 -1.89 3.02
N ASN A 158 31.40 -1.47 3.52
CA ASN A 158 32.69 -1.76 2.90
C ASN A 158 33.19 -3.18 3.22
N ALA A 159 32.62 -3.83 4.23
CA ALA A 159 32.89 -5.22 4.56
C ALA A 159 32.13 -6.17 3.62
N ASN A 160 32.70 -7.34 3.37
CA ASN A 160 32.07 -8.37 2.55
C ASN A 160 31.01 -9.13 3.38
N ILE A 161 29.83 -8.53 3.51
CA ILE A 161 28.67 -9.11 4.21
C ILE A 161 27.69 -9.68 3.17
N PRO A 162 27.35 -10.99 3.21
CA PRO A 162 26.37 -11.58 2.30
C PRO A 162 25.03 -10.82 2.33
N GLY A 163 24.51 -10.46 1.15
CA GLY A 163 23.25 -9.72 0.98
C GLY A 163 23.34 -8.19 1.11
N ALA A 164 24.43 -7.68 1.71
CA ALA A 164 24.68 -6.25 1.82
C ALA A 164 25.08 -5.64 0.48
N ALA A 165 24.73 -4.37 0.28
CA ALA A 165 25.25 -3.58 -0.83
C ALA A 165 26.66 -3.04 -0.51
N ARG A 166 27.43 -2.76 -1.55
CA ARG A 166 28.77 -2.19 -1.39
C ARG A 166 28.67 -0.71 -1.07
N LEU A 167 29.31 -0.28 0.02
CA LEU A 167 29.52 1.13 0.29
C LEU A 167 30.60 1.68 -0.66
N ILE A 168 30.19 2.52 -1.60
CA ILE A 168 31.13 3.21 -2.50
C ILE A 168 31.59 4.49 -1.78
N GLY A 169 32.85 4.51 -1.34
CA GLY A 169 33.42 5.69 -0.70
C GLY A 169 33.56 6.85 -1.69
N PHE A 170 32.87 7.96 -1.44
CA PHE A 170 33.15 9.24 -2.06
C PHE A 170 33.68 10.20 -0.98
N GLY A 171 34.88 10.75 -1.21
CA GLY A 171 35.57 11.55 -0.20
C GLY A 171 36.11 10.72 0.97
N ALA A 172 36.00 11.26 2.20
CA ALA A 172 36.41 10.61 3.44
C ALA A 172 35.17 10.26 4.30
N PRO A 173 34.43 9.18 3.97
CA PRO A 173 33.25 8.80 4.73
C PRO A 173 33.62 8.44 6.18
N ASN A 174 32.84 8.95 7.13
CA ASN A 174 32.98 8.69 8.57
C ASN A 174 32.25 7.41 9.02
N ALA A 175 31.58 6.72 8.10
CA ALA A 175 30.88 5.46 8.35
C ALA A 175 31.41 4.38 7.40
N SER A 176 31.66 3.18 7.94
CA SER A 176 32.01 1.97 7.17
C SER A 176 30.79 1.11 6.83
N THR A 177 29.67 1.36 7.52
CA THR A 177 28.41 0.63 7.37
C THR A 177 27.23 1.59 7.57
N ILE A 178 26.22 1.46 6.72
CA ILE A 178 24.93 2.15 6.79
C ILE A 178 23.84 1.09 6.87
N THR A 179 22.85 1.31 7.72
CA THR A 179 21.69 0.43 7.88
C THR A 179 20.39 1.19 7.71
N PHE A 180 19.39 0.60 7.07
CA PHE A 180 18.04 1.12 6.91
C PHE A 180 17.01 -0.02 6.97
N ASP A 181 15.75 0.29 7.28
CA ASP A 181 14.69 -0.71 7.19
C ASP A 181 14.24 -0.89 5.74
N ALA A 182 14.27 -2.13 5.27
CA ALA A 182 13.82 -2.49 3.93
C ALA A 182 12.30 -2.70 3.88
N LYS A 183 11.69 -2.99 5.04
CA LYS A 183 10.25 -3.15 5.18
C LYS A 183 9.64 -1.77 5.37
N LEU A 184 8.64 -1.45 4.55
CA LEU A 184 7.83 -0.25 4.73
C LEU A 184 6.87 -0.51 5.88
N ASP A 185 6.87 0.40 6.86
CA ASP A 185 5.98 0.35 8.00
C ASP A 185 4.52 0.58 7.59
N GLU A 186 3.62 0.09 8.44
CA GLU A 186 2.20 0.40 8.31
C GLU A 186 1.92 1.86 8.63
N TYR A 187 0.89 2.42 8.01
CA TYR A 187 0.50 3.81 8.24
C TYR A 187 -1.00 4.01 8.06
N THR A 188 -1.53 5.08 8.66
CA THR A 188 -2.93 5.50 8.51
C THR A 188 -3.00 6.95 8.09
N ILE A 189 -3.68 7.24 6.99
CA ILE A 189 -3.96 8.61 6.52
C ILE A 189 -5.44 8.91 6.69
N GLY A 190 -5.75 10.01 7.38
CA GLY A 190 -7.11 10.48 7.58
C GLY A 190 -7.35 11.78 6.83
N ASN A 191 -8.51 11.93 6.20
CA ASN A 191 -8.92 13.17 5.57
C ASN A 191 -10.30 13.60 6.09
N LEU A 192 -10.44 14.89 6.37
CA LEU A 192 -11.67 15.49 6.86
C LEU A 192 -12.13 16.56 5.87
N ARG A 193 -13.42 16.56 5.56
CA ARG A 193 -14.08 17.62 4.82
C ARG A 193 -15.30 18.08 5.60
N PHE A 194 -15.42 19.38 5.81
CA PHE A 194 -16.54 19.98 6.53
C PHE A 194 -17.04 21.19 5.77
N GLY A 195 -18.36 21.38 5.68
CA GLY A 195 -18.90 22.52 4.96
C GLY A 195 -20.39 22.76 5.18
N PHE A 196 -20.85 23.81 4.53
CA PHE A 196 -22.23 24.26 4.55
C PHE A 196 -22.73 24.50 3.14
N VAL A 197 -24.01 24.19 2.94
CA VAL A 197 -24.75 24.44 1.71
C VAL A 197 -25.95 25.31 2.05
N LYS A 198 -26.17 26.34 1.23
CA LYS A 198 -27.39 27.15 1.24
C LYS A 198 -27.77 27.52 -0.20
N ASP A 199 -29.00 27.18 -0.58
CA ASP A 199 -29.54 27.44 -1.92
C ASP A 199 -28.60 26.86 -3.00
N LEU A 200 -27.96 27.74 -3.79
CA LEU A 200 -27.04 27.39 -4.86
C LEU A 200 -25.56 27.37 -4.43
N TRP A 201 -25.26 27.75 -3.19
CA TRP A 201 -23.91 27.95 -2.70
C TRP A 201 -23.45 26.85 -1.75
N GLU A 202 -22.19 26.46 -1.89
CA GLU A 202 -21.48 25.59 -0.95
C GLU A 202 -20.15 26.24 -0.57
N ALA A 203 -19.83 26.20 0.73
CA ALA A 203 -18.52 26.55 1.25
C ALA A 203 -18.00 25.41 2.11
N ALA A 204 -16.76 24.97 1.87
CA ALA A 204 -16.18 23.83 2.57
C ALA A 204 -14.69 24.02 2.86
N VAL A 205 -14.24 23.41 3.93
CA VAL A 205 -12.83 23.25 4.31
C VAL A 205 -12.48 21.77 4.19
N VAL A 206 -11.31 21.50 3.65
CA VAL A 206 -10.70 20.16 3.56
C VAL A 206 -9.41 20.17 4.36
N VAL A 207 -9.19 19.14 5.16
CA VAL A 207 -7.91 18.83 5.81
C VAL A 207 -7.50 17.45 5.33
N ASN A 208 -6.44 17.38 4.53
CA ASN A 208 -5.86 16.10 4.13
C ASN A 208 -4.73 15.72 5.09
N ASN A 209 -4.60 14.43 5.38
CA ASN A 209 -3.64 13.91 6.34
C ASN A 209 -3.75 14.60 7.73
N VAL A 210 -4.91 14.43 8.36
CA VAL A 210 -5.26 15.06 9.65
C VAL A 210 -4.30 14.74 10.79
N TRP A 211 -3.52 13.67 10.68
CA TRP A 211 -2.51 13.27 11.67
C TRP A 211 -1.09 13.78 11.33
N ASP A 212 -0.91 14.42 10.17
CA ASP A 212 0.43 14.81 9.66
C ASP A 212 1.41 13.62 9.54
N GLU A 213 0.87 12.44 9.22
CA GLU A 213 1.62 11.19 9.06
C GLU A 213 2.69 11.33 7.96
N ARG A 214 3.87 10.74 8.17
CA ARG A 214 5.01 10.75 7.24
C ARG A 214 5.28 9.32 6.78
N ALA A 215 4.33 8.81 6.00
CA ALA A 215 4.36 7.46 5.47
C ALA A 215 5.49 7.28 4.44
N GLN A 216 6.21 6.17 4.54
CA GLN A 216 7.14 5.70 3.51
C GLN A 216 6.35 4.85 2.50
N LEU A 217 6.10 5.41 1.32
CA LEU A 217 5.24 4.81 0.29
C LEU A 217 5.98 3.79 -0.57
N ALA A 218 7.27 4.01 -0.79
CA ALA A 218 8.11 3.11 -1.59
C ALA A 218 9.59 3.32 -1.25
N LEU A 219 10.38 2.24 -1.36
CA LEU A 219 11.82 2.31 -1.29
C LEU A 219 12.39 2.74 -2.65
N ASP A 220 12.97 3.94 -2.72
CA ASP A 220 13.69 4.44 -3.90
C ASP A 220 15.18 4.09 -3.79
N ARG A 221 15.71 3.43 -4.82
CA ARG A 221 17.10 2.95 -4.82
C ARG A 221 17.72 2.93 -6.20
N GLU A 222 19.05 2.98 -6.22
CA GLU A 222 19.82 2.95 -7.45
C GLU A 222 21.06 2.04 -7.32
N ARG A 223 21.43 1.35 -8.42
CA ARG A 223 22.58 0.43 -8.51
C ARG A 223 22.66 -0.57 -7.36
N GLY A 224 21.53 -1.22 -7.07
CA GLY A 224 21.44 -2.21 -5.99
C GLY A 224 21.75 -1.62 -4.62
N ARG A 225 21.29 -0.38 -4.34
CA ARG A 225 21.49 0.41 -3.11
C ARG A 225 22.87 1.07 -2.94
N SER A 226 23.83 0.79 -3.83
CA SER A 226 25.21 1.28 -3.68
C SER A 226 25.38 2.77 -4.04
N ALA A 227 24.42 3.37 -4.75
CA ALA A 227 24.46 4.77 -5.18
C ALA A 227 23.43 5.65 -4.47
N ARG A 228 22.18 5.18 -4.36
CA ARG A 228 21.09 5.89 -3.67
C ARG A 228 20.22 4.90 -2.92
N VAL A 229 19.82 5.29 -1.71
CA VAL A 229 18.71 4.72 -0.96
C VAL A 229 17.94 5.88 -0.34
N GLY A 230 16.63 5.88 -0.53
CA GLY A 230 15.72 6.85 0.05
C GLY A 230 14.31 6.29 0.04
N PHE A 231 13.36 7.07 0.57
CA PHE A 231 11.96 6.70 0.58
C PHE A 231 11.16 7.77 -0.14
N ILE A 232 10.20 7.33 -0.96
CA ILE A 232 9.16 8.21 -1.46
C ILE A 232 8.15 8.38 -0.32
N THR A 233 7.85 9.62 0.07
CA THR A 233 6.94 9.91 1.17
C THR A 233 5.67 10.60 0.69
N ASN A 234 4.60 10.49 1.47
CA ASN A 234 3.37 11.23 1.22
C ASN A 234 3.54 12.73 1.43
N MET A 235 2.57 13.51 0.94
CA MET A 235 2.46 14.92 1.30
C MET A 235 2.14 15.07 2.80
N PRO A 236 2.76 16.06 3.47
CA PRO A 236 2.33 16.51 4.79
C PRO A 236 0.86 16.94 4.83
N ARG A 237 0.38 17.21 6.04
CA ARG A 237 -0.94 17.78 6.26
C ARG A 237 -1.15 19.01 5.38
N THR A 238 -2.27 19.04 4.67
CA THR A 238 -2.66 20.18 3.84
C THR A 238 -4.07 20.63 4.15
N TYR A 239 -4.30 21.92 3.93
CA TYR A 239 -5.58 22.57 4.13
C TYR A 239 -6.07 23.12 2.79
N GLY A 240 -7.35 22.95 2.51
CA GLY A 240 -8.01 23.47 1.32
C GLY A 240 -9.31 24.18 1.70
N VAL A 241 -9.65 25.20 0.94
CA VAL A 241 -10.96 25.87 1.03
C VAL A 241 -11.60 25.82 -0.35
N THR A 242 -12.89 25.52 -0.40
CA THR A 242 -13.66 25.46 -1.64
C THR A 242 -14.93 26.28 -1.48
N VAL A 243 -15.22 27.11 -2.48
CA VAL A 243 -16.50 27.80 -2.63
C VAL A 243 -17.06 27.44 -4.00
N ARG A 244 -18.31 26.97 -4.04
CA ARG A 244 -18.99 26.53 -5.25
C ARG A 244 -20.34 27.22 -5.36
N ARG A 245 -20.73 27.57 -6.59
CA ARG A 245 -22.09 27.97 -6.97
C ARG A 245 -22.58 27.10 -8.12
N SER A 246 -23.80 26.57 -8.02
CA SER A 246 -24.49 25.88 -9.11
C SER A 246 -25.38 26.86 -9.89
N PHE A 247 -25.47 26.70 -11.22
CA PHE A 247 -26.27 27.53 -12.13
C PHE A 247 -27.30 26.68 -12.87
#